data_AF-A0A358WA15-F1
#
_entry.id   AF-A0A358WA15-F1
#
_cell.length_a   1.000
_cell.length_b   1.000
_cell.length_c   1.000
_cell.angle_alpha   90.00
_cell.angle_beta   90.00
_cell.angle_gamma   90.00
#
_symmetry.space_group_name_H-M   'P 1'
#
loop_
_entity.id
_entity.type
_entity.pdbx_description
1 polymer ?
#
loop_
_entity_poly.entity_id
_entity_poly.type
_entity_poly.pdbx_seq_one_letter_code
_entity_poly.pdbx_strand_id
1 'polypeptide(L)'
;MMILKLVIEILILWVWFALFMLALVGRKGPVGGIIFYPKVMQDRVVEMGLTSAKKIKQRTVISMTLLLIGDLIFPIVMILFMNGARGYFECAWQYYVLFYGMEFFDWFFVDYLWVAKSKWWIIPGTEDLLDTWHDPKYKATKMLKLLIMTVPVAALAGLIAWAIGLAL
;
A
#
# COMPACT_ATOMS: atom_id res chain seq x y z
N MET A 1 -25.09 -10.75 -5.60
CA MET A 1 -24.08 -11.40 -6.45
C MET A 1 -22.71 -11.08 -5.88
N MET A 2 -21.93 -12.08 -5.45
CA MET A 2 -20.65 -11.93 -4.72
C MET A 2 -19.66 -11.00 -5.46
N ILE A 3 -19.59 -11.10 -6.78
CA ILE A 3 -18.71 -10.26 -7.62
C ILE A 3 -18.97 -8.77 -7.41
N LEU A 4 -20.23 -8.33 -7.37
CA LEU A 4 -20.57 -6.92 -7.17
C LEU A 4 -20.14 -6.42 -5.79
N LYS A 5 -20.26 -7.26 -4.75
CA LYS A 5 -19.79 -6.93 -3.40
C LYS A 5 -18.28 -6.71 -3.41
N LEU A 6 -17.52 -7.65 -3.96
CA LEU A 6 -16.07 -7.57 -4.04
C LEU A 6 -15.59 -6.34 -4.83
N VAL A 7 -16.27 -5.98 -5.93
CA VAL A 7 -15.95 -4.76 -6.68
C VAL A 7 -16.15 -3.51 -5.81
N ILE A 8 -17.25 -3.42 -5.08
CA ILE A 8 -17.53 -2.29 -4.18
C ILE A 8 -16.50 -2.25 -3.03
N GLU A 9 -16.18 -3.39 -2.44
CA GLU A 9 -15.19 -3.53 -1.36
C GLU A 9 -13.79 -3.10 -1.82
N ILE A 10 -13.37 -3.49 -3.02
CA ILE A 10 -12.11 -3.04 -3.63
C ILE A 10 -12.11 -1.51 -3.81
N LEU A 11 -13.21 -0.92 -4.31
CA LEU A 11 -13.31 0.53 -4.44
C LEU A 11 -13.22 1.25 -3.08
N ILE A 12 -13.80 0.69 -2.02
CA ILE A 12 -13.67 1.22 -0.66
C ILE A 12 -12.20 1.16 -0.20
N LEU A 13 -11.50 0.06 -0.46
CA LEU A 13 -10.07 -0.08 -0.13
C LEU A 13 -9.21 0.93 -0.91
N TRP A 14 -9.56 1.22 -2.17
CA TRP A 14 -8.87 2.27 -2.95
C TRP A 14 -9.07 3.66 -2.33
N VAL A 15 -10.29 3.99 -1.89
CA VAL A 15 -10.56 5.26 -1.19
C VAL A 15 -9.77 5.32 0.12
N TRP A 16 -9.75 4.24 0.90
CA TRP A 16 -8.95 4.17 2.12
C TRP A 16 -7.47 4.44 1.83
N PHE A 17 -6.88 3.79 0.82
CA PHE A 17 -5.46 3.93 0.51
C PHE A 17 -5.14 5.34 0.00
N ALA A 18 -6.04 5.92 -0.81
CA ALA A 18 -5.90 7.30 -1.26
C ALA A 18 -5.93 8.28 -0.08
N LEU A 19 -6.80 8.07 0.91
CA LEU A 19 -6.85 8.88 2.13
C LEU A 19 -5.58 8.72 2.98
N PHE A 20 -5.07 7.49 3.11
CA PHE A 20 -3.79 7.23 3.76
C PHE A 20 -2.64 8.00 3.06
N MET A 21 -2.57 7.93 1.73
CA MET A 21 -1.57 8.65 0.95
C MET A 21 -1.70 10.17 1.13
N LEU A 22 -2.92 10.71 1.08
CA LEU A 22 -3.17 12.14 1.32
C LEU A 22 -2.74 12.58 2.72
N ALA A 23 -3.03 11.78 3.76
CA ALA A 23 -2.59 12.06 5.12
C ALA A 23 -1.06 12.04 5.23
N LEU A 24 -0.40 11.12 4.51
CA LEU A 24 1.05 11.03 4.49
C LEU A 24 1.67 12.24 3.80
N VAL A 25 1.21 12.61 2.61
CA VAL A 25 1.94 13.56 1.76
C VAL A 25 1.36 14.97 1.75
N GLY A 26 0.09 15.15 2.10
CA GLY A 26 -0.65 16.40 1.88
C GLY A 26 -0.04 17.66 2.52
N ARG A 27 0.57 17.55 3.70
CA ARG A 27 1.19 18.70 4.39
C ARG A 27 2.63 19.01 3.97
N LYS A 28 3.37 18.01 3.53
CA LYS A 28 4.83 18.11 3.29
C LYS A 28 5.22 17.78 1.86
N GLY A 29 4.24 17.63 0.97
CA GLY A 29 4.42 17.21 -0.40
C GLY A 29 5.26 15.93 -0.51
N PRO A 30 6.20 15.86 -1.47
CA PRO A 30 7.10 14.72 -1.68
C PRO A 30 7.98 14.36 -0.47
N VAL A 31 8.45 15.34 0.29
CA VAL A 31 9.18 15.12 1.56
C VAL A 31 8.27 14.42 2.59
N GLY A 32 6.96 14.58 2.43
CA GLY A 32 5.89 13.80 3.04
C GLY A 32 6.05 12.30 2.85
N GLY A 33 6.27 11.88 1.61
CA GLY A 33 6.39 10.48 1.22
C GLY A 33 7.81 9.94 1.23
N ILE A 34 8.79 10.65 1.82
CA ILE A 34 10.22 10.29 1.77
C ILE A 34 10.52 8.86 2.23
N ILE A 35 9.67 8.29 3.07
CA ILE A 35 9.79 6.92 3.57
C ILE A 35 9.73 5.86 2.46
N PHE A 36 9.13 6.18 1.31
CA PHE A 36 9.04 5.31 0.15
C PHE A 36 10.24 5.42 -0.78
N TYR A 37 11.01 6.50 -0.69
CA TYR A 37 12.12 6.74 -1.58
C TYR A 37 13.31 5.84 -1.23
N PRO A 38 14.19 5.55 -2.20
CA PRO A 38 15.45 4.85 -1.95
C PRO A 38 16.31 5.56 -0.91
N LYS A 39 17.15 4.79 -0.21
CA LYS A 39 18.01 5.33 0.87
C LYS A 39 18.88 6.51 0.42
N VAL A 40 19.42 6.51 -0.80
CA VAL A 40 20.22 7.62 -1.34
C VAL A 40 19.45 8.94 -1.39
N MET A 41 18.17 8.91 -1.75
CA MET A 41 17.28 10.07 -1.74
C MET A 41 16.97 10.51 -0.31
N GLN A 42 16.76 9.55 0.61
CA GLN A 42 16.54 9.85 2.03
C GLN A 42 17.74 10.56 2.65
N ASP A 43 18.96 10.11 2.33
CA ASP A 43 20.18 10.71 2.84
C ASP A 43 20.39 12.12 2.26
N ARG A 44 20.16 12.31 0.94
CA ARG A 44 20.23 13.63 0.27
C ARG A 44 19.29 14.66 0.91
N VAL A 45 18.04 14.30 1.21
CA VAL A 45 17.11 15.27 1.83
C VAL A 45 17.43 15.57 3.30
N VAL A 46 18.18 14.70 3.97
CA VAL A 46 18.74 14.98 5.30
C VAL A 46 19.90 15.97 5.18
N GLU A 47 20.80 15.77 4.22
CA GLU A 47 21.92 16.69 3.93
C GLU A 47 21.43 18.09 3.56
N MET A 48 20.36 18.18 2.78
CA MET A 48 19.71 19.45 2.43
C MET A 48 18.95 20.10 3.60
N GLY A 49 18.86 19.46 4.76
CA GLY A 49 18.16 19.99 5.93
C GLY A 49 16.64 19.97 5.84
N LEU A 50 16.05 19.30 4.85
CA LEU A 50 14.59 19.22 4.67
C LEU A 50 13.92 18.33 5.73
N THR A 51 14.67 17.38 6.29
CA THR A 51 14.23 16.49 7.37
C THR A 51 15.44 15.94 8.14
N SER A 52 15.22 14.98 9.05
CA SER A 52 16.30 14.27 9.74
C SER A 52 16.08 12.76 9.74
N ALA A 53 17.15 11.98 9.83
CA ALA A 53 17.09 10.52 9.89
C ALA A 53 16.17 10.02 11.02
N LYS A 54 16.17 10.70 12.19
CA LYS A 54 15.27 10.40 13.30
C LYS A 54 13.80 10.59 12.92
N LYS A 55 13.46 11.69 12.25
CA LYS A 55 12.10 11.98 11.79
C LYS A 55 11.64 10.99 10.71
N ILE A 56 12.52 10.64 9.77
CA ILE A 56 12.23 9.62 8.75
C ILE A 56 11.91 8.29 9.44
N LYS A 57 12.78 7.80 10.34
CA LYS A 57 12.57 6.52 11.04
C LYS A 57 11.25 6.50 11.81
N GLN A 58 10.96 7.53 12.60
CA GLN A 58 9.70 7.63 13.35
C GLN A 58 8.49 7.56 12.41
N ARG A 59 8.56 8.27 11.29
CA ARG A 59 7.48 8.29 10.32
C ARG A 59 7.31 6.98 9.58
N THR A 60 8.41 6.31 9.21
CA THR A 60 8.37 4.99 8.58
C THR A 60 7.65 4.01 9.47
N VAL A 61 8.01 3.94 10.76
CA VAL A 61 7.35 3.04 11.73
C VAL A 61 5.85 3.33 11.79
N ILE A 62 5.47 4.58 12.06
CA ILE A 62 4.05 4.94 12.20
C ILE A 62 3.27 4.63 10.92
N SER A 63 3.79 5.04 9.76
CA SER A 63 3.07 4.93 8.49
C SER A 63 2.96 3.49 8.03
N MET A 64 4.04 2.70 8.12
CA MET A 64 4.02 1.28 7.77
C MET A 64 3.12 0.48 8.72
N THR A 65 3.13 0.80 10.02
CA THR A 65 2.22 0.16 10.99
C THR A 65 0.76 0.48 10.67
N LEU A 66 0.42 1.75 10.41
CA LEU A 66 -0.95 2.13 10.04
C LEU A 66 -1.40 1.49 8.74
N LEU A 67 -0.52 1.43 7.74
CA LEU A 67 -0.79 0.79 6.46
C LEU A 67 -1.10 -0.70 6.67
N LEU A 68 -0.20 -1.44 7.33
CA LEU A 68 -0.39 -2.87 7.60
C LEU A 68 -1.65 -3.17 8.40
N ILE A 69 -1.99 -2.32 9.38
CA ILE A 69 -3.22 -2.46 10.16
C ILE A 69 -4.44 -2.27 9.26
N GLY A 70 -4.46 -1.25 8.40
CA GLY A 70 -5.59 -1.01 7.49
C GLY A 70 -5.74 -2.11 6.44
N ASP A 71 -4.63 -2.49 5.80
CA ASP A 71 -4.57 -3.55 4.78
C ASP A 71 -5.07 -4.89 5.32
N LEU A 72 -4.95 -5.14 6.64
CA LEU A 72 -5.43 -6.36 7.27
C LEU A 72 -6.86 -6.22 7.80
N ILE A 73 -7.15 -5.17 8.57
CA ILE A 73 -8.43 -5.03 9.29
C ILE A 73 -9.60 -4.83 8.32
N PHE A 74 -9.49 -3.93 7.34
CA PHE A 74 -10.61 -3.64 6.46
C PHE A 74 -11.06 -4.87 5.67
N PRO A 75 -10.17 -5.63 5.00
CA PRO A 75 -10.58 -6.85 4.32
C PRO A 75 -11.16 -7.90 5.27
N ILE A 76 -10.57 -8.12 6.46
CA ILE A 76 -11.10 -9.10 7.42
C ILE A 76 -12.52 -8.73 7.85
N VAL A 77 -12.79 -7.45 8.11
CA VAL A 77 -14.12 -6.98 8.49
C VAL A 77 -15.13 -7.24 7.36
N MET A 78 -14.77 -6.91 6.12
CA MET A 78 -15.61 -7.16 4.94
C MET A 78 -15.92 -8.67 4.80
N ILE A 79 -14.89 -9.51 4.87
CA ILE A 79 -14.99 -10.96 4.73
C ILE A 79 -15.91 -11.57 5.78
N LEU A 80 -15.72 -11.23 7.06
CA LEU A 80 -16.45 -11.89 8.15
C LEU A 80 -17.85 -11.31 8.37
N PHE A 81 -18.02 -9.99 8.28
CA PHE A 81 -19.27 -9.32 8.67
C PHE A 81 -20.14 -8.92 7.49
N MET A 82 -19.57 -8.57 6.33
CA MET A 82 -20.34 -8.17 5.13
C MET A 82 -20.62 -9.36 4.19
N ASN A 83 -19.63 -10.24 4.05
CA ASN A 83 -19.71 -11.42 3.20
C ASN A 83 -20.11 -12.68 3.97
N GLY A 84 -19.96 -12.69 5.30
CA GLY A 84 -20.39 -13.80 6.14
C GLY A 84 -19.54 -15.05 5.99
N ALA A 85 -18.31 -14.93 5.49
CA ALA A 85 -17.42 -16.07 5.31
C ALA A 85 -17.10 -16.72 6.66
N ARG A 86 -17.09 -18.05 6.69
CA ARG A 86 -16.74 -18.83 7.90
C ARG A 86 -15.79 -19.99 7.60
N GLY A 87 -15.64 -20.38 6.33
CA GLY A 87 -14.62 -21.34 5.93
C GLY A 87 -13.24 -20.70 5.78
N TYR A 88 -12.17 -21.42 6.12
CA TYR A 88 -10.79 -20.97 5.88
C TYR A 88 -10.56 -20.60 4.41
N PHE A 89 -10.93 -21.49 3.48
CA PHE A 89 -10.77 -21.24 2.06
C PHE A 89 -11.55 -20.00 1.62
N GLU A 90 -12.78 -19.82 2.13
CA GLU A 90 -13.61 -18.65 1.85
C GLU A 90 -12.93 -17.35 2.28
N CYS A 91 -12.33 -17.35 3.46
CA CYS A 91 -11.60 -16.20 3.98
C CYS A 91 -10.34 -15.92 3.14
N ALA A 92 -9.56 -16.95 2.82
CA ALA A 92 -8.30 -16.82 2.10
C ALA A 92 -8.49 -16.30 0.67
N TRP A 93 -9.42 -16.85 -0.10
CA TRP A 93 -9.61 -16.42 -1.49
C TRP A 93 -10.22 -15.02 -1.57
N GLN A 94 -11.13 -14.67 -0.66
CA GLN A 94 -11.68 -13.30 -0.63
C GLN A 94 -10.60 -12.30 -0.26
N TYR A 95 -9.76 -12.59 0.74
CA TYR A 95 -8.63 -11.74 1.08
C TYR A 95 -7.68 -11.58 -0.11
N TYR A 96 -7.36 -12.68 -0.81
CA TYR A 96 -6.54 -12.63 -2.02
C TYR A 96 -7.09 -11.64 -3.06
N VAL A 97 -8.38 -11.72 -3.36
CA VAL A 97 -9.03 -10.83 -4.35
C VAL A 97 -9.01 -9.37 -3.88
N LEU A 98 -9.36 -9.11 -2.62
CA LEU A 98 -9.39 -7.76 -2.05
C LEU A 98 -8.00 -7.13 -2.02
N PHE A 99 -7.01 -7.86 -1.49
CA PHE A 99 -5.63 -7.42 -1.40
C PHE A 99 -5.02 -7.21 -2.78
N TYR A 100 -5.26 -8.13 -3.72
CA TYR A 100 -4.80 -7.98 -5.10
C TYR A 100 -5.41 -6.75 -5.80
N GLY A 101 -6.72 -6.53 -5.63
CA GLY A 101 -7.41 -5.38 -6.19
C GLY A 101 -6.84 -4.06 -5.66
N MET A 102 -6.46 -4.02 -4.39
CA MET A 102 -5.82 -2.88 -3.75
C MET A 102 -4.38 -2.64 -4.22
N GLU A 103 -3.59 -3.71 -4.29
CA GLU A 103 -2.22 -3.69 -4.81
C GLU A 103 -2.15 -3.26 -6.29
N PHE A 104 -3.18 -3.59 -7.08
CA PHE A 104 -3.33 -3.05 -8.42
C PHE A 104 -3.45 -1.52 -8.42
N PHE A 105 -4.19 -0.94 -7.46
CA PHE A 105 -4.33 0.50 -7.36
C PHE A 105 -3.01 1.18 -6.98
N ASP A 106 -2.29 0.65 -5.99
CA ASP A 106 -0.95 1.14 -5.64
C ASP A 106 -0.03 1.09 -6.87
N TRP A 107 0.07 -0.06 -7.51
CA TRP A 107 0.95 -0.23 -8.66
C TRP A 107 0.61 0.70 -9.83
N PHE A 108 -0.66 0.75 -10.26
CA PHE A 108 -1.05 1.46 -11.47
C PHE A 108 -1.21 2.97 -11.20
N PHE A 109 -2.02 3.36 -10.23
CA PHE A 109 -2.34 4.77 -10.01
C PHE A 109 -1.26 5.49 -9.22
N VAL A 110 -0.73 4.89 -8.16
CA VAL A 110 0.26 5.54 -7.30
C VAL A 110 1.67 5.41 -7.90
N ASP A 111 2.17 4.19 -8.05
CA ASP A 111 3.54 3.93 -8.49
C ASP A 111 3.80 4.33 -9.95
N TYR A 112 2.91 3.94 -10.86
CA TYR A 112 3.13 4.20 -12.28
C TYR A 112 2.67 5.61 -12.70
N LEU A 113 1.39 5.95 -12.50
CA LEU A 113 0.86 7.24 -12.96
C LEU A 113 1.33 8.43 -12.10
N TRP A 114 1.21 8.34 -10.78
CA TRP A 114 1.52 9.47 -9.91
C TRP A 114 3.03 9.61 -9.64
N VAL A 115 3.73 8.55 -9.29
CA VAL A 115 5.17 8.58 -9.00
C VAL A 115 5.98 8.65 -10.30
N ALA A 116 5.89 7.64 -11.17
CA ALA A 116 6.81 7.54 -12.31
C ALA A 116 6.49 8.51 -13.46
N LYS A 117 5.21 8.81 -13.73
CA LYS A 117 4.80 9.65 -14.88
C LYS A 117 4.58 11.13 -14.55
N SER A 118 4.40 11.50 -13.29
CA SER A 118 4.20 12.89 -12.90
C SER A 118 5.46 13.52 -12.31
N LYS A 119 5.54 14.85 -12.36
CA LYS A 119 6.61 15.62 -11.70
C LYS A 119 6.33 15.84 -10.21
N TRP A 120 5.17 15.42 -9.70
CA TRP A 120 4.73 15.76 -8.35
C TRP A 120 5.67 15.23 -7.28
N TRP A 121 6.20 14.03 -7.47
CA TRP A 121 7.13 13.36 -6.53
C TRP A 121 8.59 13.79 -6.69
N ILE A 122 8.91 14.79 -7.53
CA ILE A 122 10.28 15.29 -7.65
C ILE A 122 10.55 16.24 -6.49
N ILE A 123 11.59 15.96 -5.71
CA ILE A 123 12.09 16.86 -4.67
C ILE A 123 13.13 17.77 -5.31
N PRO A 124 12.99 19.11 -5.25
CA PRO A 124 13.99 20.02 -5.80
C PRO A 124 15.37 19.77 -5.19
N GLY A 125 16.42 19.62 -6.00
CA GLY A 125 17.78 19.28 -5.55
C GLY A 125 18.09 17.77 -5.55
N THR A 126 17.20 16.95 -6.10
CA THR A 126 17.37 15.50 -6.26
C THR A 126 17.13 15.02 -7.70
N GLU A 127 17.12 15.94 -8.68
CA GLU A 127 16.85 15.64 -10.09
C GLU A 127 17.88 14.68 -10.70
N ASP A 128 19.08 14.63 -10.14
CA ASP A 128 20.17 13.71 -10.50
C ASP A 128 19.89 12.25 -10.11
N LEU A 129 18.90 12.01 -9.25
CA LEU A 129 18.60 10.68 -8.67
C LEU A 129 17.25 10.11 -9.15
N LEU A 130 16.63 10.70 -10.18
CA LEU A 130 15.28 10.31 -10.62
C LEU A 130 15.19 8.88 -11.12
N ASP A 131 16.24 8.36 -11.75
CA ASP A 131 16.33 6.98 -12.23
C ASP A 131 16.19 5.94 -11.09
N THR A 132 16.59 6.31 -9.87
CA THR A 132 16.52 5.42 -8.71
C THR A 132 15.08 5.16 -8.21
N TRP A 133 14.11 6.02 -8.55
CA TRP A 133 12.76 5.97 -7.99
C TRP A 133 11.63 6.14 -9.01
N HIS A 134 11.83 6.97 -10.04
CA HIS A 134 10.81 7.34 -11.02
C HIS A 134 10.85 6.47 -12.29
N ASP A 135 11.75 5.49 -12.42
CA ASP A 135 11.82 4.65 -13.62
C ASP A 135 10.52 3.83 -13.82
N PRO A 136 9.73 4.10 -14.88
CA PRO A 136 8.50 3.36 -15.14
C PRO A 136 8.74 1.87 -15.42
N LYS A 137 9.91 1.49 -15.93
CA LYS A 137 10.26 0.08 -16.19
C LYS A 137 10.43 -0.67 -14.87
N TYR A 138 11.13 -0.07 -13.91
CA TYR A 138 11.25 -0.61 -12.57
C TYR A 138 9.88 -0.85 -11.93
N LYS A 139 8.98 0.15 -12.01
CA LYS A 139 7.60 0.03 -11.48
C LYS A 139 6.77 -1.02 -12.20
N ALA A 140 6.90 -1.17 -13.53
CA ALA A 140 6.17 -2.18 -14.30
C ALA A 140 6.48 -3.63 -13.85
N THR A 141 7.72 -3.92 -13.44
CA THR A 141 8.10 -5.27 -12.97
C THR A 141 7.58 -5.62 -11.58
N LYS A 142 7.14 -4.63 -10.78
CA LYS A 142 6.66 -4.83 -9.40
C LYS A 142 5.41 -5.72 -9.35
N MET A 143 4.47 -5.53 -10.27
CA MET A 143 3.19 -6.26 -10.27
C MET A 143 3.35 -7.78 -10.44
N LEU A 144 4.32 -8.24 -11.24
CA LEU A 144 4.57 -9.67 -11.41
C LEU A 144 5.07 -10.32 -10.11
N LYS A 145 5.94 -9.63 -9.38
CA LYS A 145 6.42 -10.10 -8.07
C LYS A 145 5.28 -10.13 -7.04
N LEU A 146 4.40 -9.13 -7.12
CA LEU A 146 3.26 -8.96 -6.22
C LEU A 146 2.24 -10.10 -6.38
N LEU A 147 1.95 -10.53 -7.61
CA LEU A 147 1.11 -11.70 -7.91
C LEU A 147 1.56 -12.96 -7.17
N ILE A 148 2.87 -13.18 -7.06
CA ILE A 148 3.43 -14.35 -6.39
C ILE A 148 3.38 -14.18 -4.86
N MET A 149 3.74 -13.00 -4.36
CA MET A 149 3.80 -12.72 -2.91
C MET A 149 2.43 -12.60 -2.25
N THR A 150 1.38 -12.25 -3.00
CA THR A 150 0.01 -12.11 -2.47
C THR A 150 -0.59 -13.45 -2.02
N VAL A 151 -0.15 -14.59 -2.58
CA VAL A 151 -0.66 -15.92 -2.22
C VAL A 151 -0.35 -16.30 -0.75
N PRO A 152 0.91 -16.32 -0.28
CA PRO A 152 1.21 -16.63 1.12
C PRO A 152 0.63 -15.61 2.09
N VAL A 153 0.56 -14.33 1.71
CA VAL A 153 -0.07 -13.27 2.51
C VAL A 153 -1.56 -13.56 2.69
N ALA A 154 -2.27 -13.90 1.61
CA ALA A 154 -3.69 -14.21 1.66
C ALA A 154 -3.99 -15.51 2.43
N ALA A 155 -3.11 -16.51 2.34
CA ALA A 155 -3.23 -17.73 3.15
C ALA A 155 -3.14 -17.41 4.65
N LEU A 156 -2.15 -16.60 5.06
CA LEU A 156 -1.99 -16.19 6.45
C LEU A 156 -3.15 -15.31 6.93
N ALA A 157 -3.54 -14.32 6.14
CA ALA A 157 -4.65 -13.44 6.49
C ALA A 157 -6.00 -14.19 6.54
N GLY A 158 -6.21 -15.15 5.63
CA GLY A 158 -7.35 -16.05 5.64
C GLY A 158 -7.38 -16.93 6.89
N LEU A 159 -6.23 -17.39 7.38
CA LEU A 159 -6.10 -18.11 8.65
C LEU A 159 -6.51 -17.23 9.84
N ILE A 160 -6.03 -15.98 9.87
CA ILE A 160 -6.38 -15.01 10.92
C ILE A 160 -7.90 -14.74 10.90
N ALA A 161 -8.47 -14.43 9.73
CA ALA A 161 -9.89 -14.18 9.58
C ALA A 161 -10.73 -15.38 10.01
N TRP A 162 -10.35 -16.58 9.58
CA TRP A 162 -11.02 -17.82 9.97
C TRP A 162 -10.96 -18.05 11.49
N ALA A 163 -9.80 -17.87 12.11
CA ALA A 163 -9.64 -18.00 13.56
C ALA A 163 -10.52 -17.00 14.34
N ILE A 164 -10.61 -15.75 13.86
CA ILE A 164 -11.54 -14.75 14.41
C ILE A 164 -12.98 -15.22 14.24
N GLY A 165 -13.33 -15.73 13.06
CA GLY A 165 -14.67 -16.23 12.74
C GLY A 165 -15.10 -17.43 13.57
N LEU A 166 -14.17 -18.25 14.10
CA LEU A 166 -14.47 -19.33 15.04
C LEU A 166 -14.88 -18.82 16.43
N ALA A 167 -14.48 -17.59 16.78
CA ALA A 167 -14.78 -16.97 18.07
C ALA A 167 -16.05 -16.09 18.05
N LEU A 168 -16.70 -15.94 16.88
CA LEU A 168 -17.92 -15.16 16.66
C LEU A 168 -19.14 -16.08 16.51
#